data_AF-C1BUF0-F1
#
_entry.id   AF-C1BUF0-F1
#
_cell.length_a   1.000
_cell.length_b   1.000
_cell.length_c   1.000
_cell.angle_alpha   90.00
_cell.angle_beta   90.00
_cell.angle_gamma   90.00
#
_symmetry.space_group_name_H-M   'P 1'
#
loop_
_entity.id
_entity.type
_entity.pdbx_description
1 polymer ?
#
loop_
_entity_poly.entity_id
_entity_poly.type
_entity_poly.pdbx_seq_one_letter_code
_entity_poly.pdbx_strand_id
1 'polypeptide(L)'
;MCNDIFNIFNRQGDGSMNKEEFAFCWNNWVKKIVRPKSALLIVDVQNDFISGSLSIAECPAGENGEEVVAPINKLIDTVPFDMICYSLDWHPLDHISFVENVHTRKLASDSKIEDPNKASVREVVIFEGPPKTEQILWPAHCVQESWGSELHKDLKVLENAIIIHKGCNPDLDSYSAFFDNKKLGHTKLEEILRNANIQDLYICGIATDVCVASTSKDAMDLGFRTILMEDCSRGIDNDNIQQTFSNVKTGRGMVLHSSLVKPMVQGRDRRLELGYQLAIECRKKILYCPKNKNSKFNSVPVDDMGRPLKPLPSKEQPSNNPIETTA
;
A
#
# COMPACT_ATOMS: atom_id res chain seq x y z
N MET A 1 4.23 -24.32 2.37
CA MET A 1 4.80 -22.99 2.72
C MET A 1 6.20 -23.10 3.32
N CYS A 2 6.44 -23.87 4.39
CA CYS A 2 7.76 -23.93 5.05
C CYS A 2 8.91 -24.36 4.12
N ASN A 3 8.72 -25.40 3.28
CA ASN A 3 9.74 -25.81 2.30
C ASN A 3 10.05 -24.69 1.29
N ASP A 4 9.04 -23.94 0.88
CA ASP A 4 9.23 -22.84 -0.08
C ASP A 4 10.00 -21.68 0.56
N ILE A 5 9.68 -21.34 1.82
CA ILE A 5 10.45 -20.37 2.61
C ILE A 5 11.91 -20.80 2.75
N PHE A 6 12.17 -22.06 3.09
CA PHE A 6 13.55 -22.56 3.16
C PHE A 6 14.27 -22.40 1.82
N ASN A 7 13.63 -22.80 0.72
CA ASN A 7 14.20 -22.70 -0.63
C ASN A 7 14.46 -21.26 -1.06
N ILE A 8 13.69 -20.28 -0.57
CA ILE A 8 13.96 -18.85 -0.79
C ILE A 8 15.35 -18.49 -0.23
N PHE A 9 15.71 -18.97 0.96
CA PHE A 9 16.97 -18.59 1.59
C PHE A 9 18.15 -19.51 1.25
N ASN A 10 17.90 -20.73 0.77
CA ASN A 10 18.94 -21.62 0.24
C ASN A 10 19.35 -21.18 -1.18
N ARG A 11 20.26 -20.20 -1.27
CA ARG A 11 20.79 -19.63 -2.52
C ARG A 11 21.52 -20.66 -3.37
N GLN A 12 22.27 -21.56 -2.75
CA GLN A 12 23.05 -22.56 -3.46
C GLN A 12 22.17 -23.67 -4.06
N GLY A 13 21.02 -23.96 -3.45
CA GLY A 13 20.12 -25.02 -3.92
C GLY A 13 20.62 -26.43 -3.57
N ASP A 14 21.52 -26.54 -2.60
CA ASP A 14 22.15 -27.78 -2.14
C ASP A 14 21.36 -28.49 -1.02
N GLY A 15 20.24 -27.90 -0.57
CA GLY A 15 19.43 -28.45 0.51
C GLY A 15 20.00 -28.19 1.91
N SER A 16 21.05 -27.38 2.04
CA SER A 16 21.64 -26.96 3.32
C SER A 16 21.53 -25.44 3.51
N MET A 17 21.88 -24.91 4.68
CA MET A 17 21.94 -23.46 4.90
C MET A 17 23.31 -23.09 5.43
N ASN A 18 24.10 -22.43 4.60
CA ASN A 18 25.43 -21.97 5.01
C ASN A 18 25.33 -20.71 5.89
N LYS A 19 26.47 -20.27 6.44
CA LYS A 19 26.52 -19.13 7.37
C LYS A 19 26.04 -17.82 6.75
N GLU A 20 26.31 -17.57 5.47
CA GLU A 20 25.90 -16.34 4.78
C GLU A 20 24.40 -16.34 4.49
N GLU A 21 23.87 -17.47 4.01
CA GLU A 21 22.44 -17.68 3.79
C GLU A 21 21.66 -17.52 5.10
N PHE A 22 22.15 -18.14 6.17
CA PHE A 22 21.57 -18.01 7.50
C PHE A 22 21.62 -16.57 8.01
N ALA A 23 22.76 -15.87 7.86
CA ALA A 23 22.89 -14.48 8.27
C ALA A 23 21.90 -13.57 7.52
N PHE A 24 21.73 -13.77 6.20
CA PHE A 24 20.76 -13.03 5.41
C PHE A 24 19.32 -13.33 5.85
N CYS A 25 18.96 -14.61 5.98
CA CYS A 25 17.66 -15.08 6.46
C CYS A 25 17.33 -14.49 7.84
N TRP A 26 18.28 -14.54 8.77
CA TRP A 26 18.12 -14.04 10.13
C TRP A 26 17.88 -12.53 10.16
N ASN A 27 18.71 -11.76 9.46
CA ASN A 27 18.65 -10.29 9.50
C ASN A 27 17.50 -9.70 8.69
N ASN A 28 17.09 -10.36 7.60
CA ASN A 28 16.06 -9.82 6.71
C ASN A 28 14.67 -10.43 6.91
N TRP A 29 14.59 -11.62 7.52
CA TRP A 29 13.33 -12.34 7.68
C TRP A 29 13.04 -12.70 9.14
N VAL A 30 13.84 -13.56 9.77
CA VAL A 30 13.52 -14.09 11.12
C VAL A 30 13.36 -12.98 12.17
N LYS A 31 14.32 -12.05 12.27
CA LYS A 31 14.22 -10.93 13.22
C LYS A 31 12.95 -10.09 13.02
N LYS A 32 12.62 -9.81 11.75
CA LYS A 32 11.48 -8.97 11.37
C LYS A 32 10.14 -9.64 11.61
N ILE A 33 10.02 -10.94 11.36
CA ILE A 33 8.76 -11.66 11.64
C ILE A 33 8.57 -11.85 13.15
N VAL A 34 9.64 -12.07 13.92
CA VAL A 34 9.58 -12.35 15.36
C VAL A 34 9.39 -11.07 16.18
N ARG A 35 9.90 -9.92 15.72
CA ARG A 35 9.75 -8.61 16.37
C ARG A 35 9.53 -7.52 15.31
N PRO A 36 8.36 -7.48 14.66
CA PRO A 36 8.09 -6.45 13.68
C PRO A 36 7.87 -5.12 14.35
N LYS A 37 8.36 -4.05 13.72
CA LYS A 37 7.86 -2.73 14.00
C LYS A 37 6.54 -2.50 13.25
N SER A 38 5.60 -1.93 13.96
CA SER A 38 4.21 -1.80 13.54
C SER A 38 3.77 -0.34 13.51
N ALA A 39 3.03 0.02 12.47
CA ALA A 39 2.35 1.29 12.40
C ALA A 39 0.84 1.08 12.22
N LEU A 40 0.04 1.92 12.87
CA LEU A 40 -1.38 2.08 12.57
C LEU A 40 -1.55 3.28 11.64
N LEU A 41 -2.21 3.10 10.50
CA LEU A 41 -2.59 4.13 9.56
C LEU A 41 -4.12 4.27 9.55
N ILE A 42 -4.59 5.43 10.01
CA ILE A 42 -6.01 5.79 10.09
C ILE A 42 -6.32 6.67 8.88
N VAL A 43 -7.14 6.16 7.98
CA VAL A 43 -7.42 6.79 6.69
C VAL A 43 -8.71 7.61 6.79
N ASP A 44 -8.58 8.92 6.64
CA ASP A 44 -9.67 9.84 6.29
C ASP A 44 -10.91 9.74 7.19
N VAL A 45 -10.70 9.62 8.51
CA VAL A 45 -11.80 9.68 9.50
C VAL A 45 -12.17 11.16 9.74
N GLN A 46 -12.65 11.80 8.68
CA GLN A 46 -12.96 13.24 8.60
C GLN A 46 -14.47 13.50 8.62
N ASN A 47 -14.84 14.73 8.96
CA ASN A 47 -16.24 15.13 9.10
C ASN A 47 -17.05 14.93 7.82
N ASP A 48 -16.51 15.28 6.65
CA ASP A 48 -17.24 15.16 5.39
C ASP A 48 -17.61 13.72 5.04
N PHE A 49 -16.80 12.74 5.40
CA PHE A 49 -17.09 11.33 5.14
C PHE A 49 -18.04 10.69 6.15
N ILE A 50 -18.26 11.34 7.30
CA ILE A 50 -19.13 10.83 8.37
C ILE A 50 -20.48 11.54 8.36
N SER A 51 -20.49 12.87 8.40
CA SER A 51 -21.69 13.69 8.59
C SER A 51 -21.78 14.93 7.71
N GLY A 52 -20.77 15.19 6.86
CA GLY A 52 -20.73 16.34 5.97
C GLY A 52 -21.09 16.00 4.51
N SER A 53 -20.47 16.69 3.57
CA SER A 53 -20.92 16.75 2.17
C SER A 53 -20.80 15.44 1.39
N LEU A 54 -19.92 14.54 1.83
CA LEU A 54 -19.66 13.24 1.20
C LEU A 54 -19.84 12.10 2.21
N SER A 55 -20.84 12.21 3.08
CA SER A 55 -21.13 11.18 4.09
C SER A 55 -21.44 9.84 3.44
N ILE A 56 -20.86 8.76 3.99
CA ILE A 56 -21.13 7.41 3.52
C ILE A 56 -22.48 6.83 4.02
N ALA A 57 -23.17 7.51 4.94
CA ALA A 57 -24.36 6.99 5.60
C ALA A 57 -25.50 6.61 4.63
N GLU A 58 -25.62 7.35 3.52
CA GLU A 58 -26.65 7.14 2.49
C GLU A 58 -26.12 6.35 1.28
N CYS A 59 -24.93 5.75 1.39
CA CYS A 59 -24.36 4.95 0.33
C CYS A 59 -24.95 3.52 0.29
N PRO A 60 -24.86 2.81 -0.86
CA PRO A 60 -25.47 1.49 -1.03
C PRO A 60 -25.15 0.43 0.02
N ALA A 61 -23.97 0.51 0.67
CA ALA A 61 -23.60 -0.38 1.76
C ALA A 61 -24.47 -0.20 3.02
N GLY A 62 -25.07 0.98 3.23
CA GLY A 62 -25.83 1.31 4.44
C GLY A 62 -24.96 1.36 5.70
N GLU A 63 -23.65 1.53 5.53
CA GLU A 63 -22.66 1.59 6.60
C GLU A 63 -22.54 3.00 7.17
N ASN A 64 -22.35 3.12 8.49
CA ASN A 64 -22.18 4.42 9.15
C ASN A 64 -20.70 4.68 9.47
N GLY A 65 -20.14 5.75 8.88
CA GLY A 65 -18.75 6.16 9.08
C GLY A 65 -18.37 6.42 10.54
N GLU A 66 -19.29 6.89 11.39
CA GLU A 66 -18.99 7.15 12.81
C GLU A 66 -18.60 5.87 13.58
N GLU A 67 -19.06 4.70 13.13
CA GLU A 67 -18.80 3.43 13.79
C GLU A 67 -17.33 3.03 13.81
N VAL A 68 -16.47 3.64 12.98
CA VAL A 68 -15.02 3.38 13.00
C VAL A 68 -14.35 4.02 14.22
N VAL A 69 -14.92 5.08 14.80
CA VAL A 69 -14.26 5.92 15.81
C VAL A 69 -13.96 5.14 17.09
N ALA A 70 -14.96 4.47 17.67
CA ALA A 70 -14.81 3.73 18.92
C ALA A 70 -13.78 2.58 18.84
N PRO A 71 -13.80 1.67 17.84
CA PRO A 71 -12.82 0.61 17.74
C PRO A 71 -11.41 1.15 17.41
N ILE A 72 -11.27 2.20 16.60
CA ILE A 72 -9.98 2.86 16.36
C ILE A 72 -9.40 3.45 17.65
N ASN A 73 -10.21 4.21 18.41
CA ASN A 73 -9.79 4.77 19.71
C ASN A 73 -9.32 3.67 20.68
N LYS A 74 -10.03 2.54 20.72
CA LYS A 74 -9.64 1.39 21.53
C LYS A 74 -8.28 0.80 21.09
N LEU A 75 -7.98 0.76 19.80
CA LEU A 75 -6.67 0.33 19.33
C LEU A 75 -5.57 1.28 19.76
N ILE A 76 -5.78 2.59 19.58
CA ILE A 76 -4.86 3.64 20.02
C ILE A 76 -4.52 3.48 21.51
N ASP A 77 -5.53 3.23 22.35
CA ASP A 77 -5.34 3.11 23.80
C ASP A 77 -4.68 1.80 24.24
N THR A 78 -4.94 0.70 23.52
CA THR A 78 -4.66 -0.65 24.05
C THR A 78 -3.56 -1.41 23.33
N VAL A 79 -3.16 -0.96 22.14
CA VAL A 79 -2.16 -1.63 21.31
C VAL A 79 -0.90 -0.76 21.23
N PRO A 80 0.28 -1.31 21.60
CA PRO A 80 1.53 -0.55 21.59
C PRO A 80 2.13 -0.53 20.18
N PHE A 81 1.54 0.23 19.27
CA PHE A 81 2.14 0.48 17.95
C PHE A 81 3.41 1.31 18.10
N ASP A 82 4.40 1.08 17.22
CA ASP A 82 5.62 1.88 17.18
C ASP A 82 5.37 3.27 16.54
N MET A 83 4.28 3.40 15.77
CA MET A 83 3.90 4.61 15.07
C MET A 83 2.38 4.64 14.82
N ILE A 84 1.78 5.83 14.90
CA ILE A 84 0.39 6.05 14.48
C ILE A 84 0.38 7.24 13.51
N CYS A 85 -0.20 7.01 12.34
CA CYS A 85 -0.33 7.98 11.25
C CYS A 85 -1.81 8.20 10.94
N TYR A 86 -2.14 9.40 10.50
CA TYR A 86 -3.47 9.77 10.02
C TYR A 86 -3.31 10.32 8.61
N SER A 87 -4.09 9.84 7.65
CA SER A 87 -4.26 10.54 6.37
C SER A 87 -5.51 11.40 6.41
N LEU A 88 -5.43 12.52 5.72
CA LEU A 88 -6.54 13.43 5.50
C LEU A 88 -6.62 13.74 4.01
N ASP A 89 -7.80 13.59 3.43
CA ASP A 89 -8.11 14.27 2.18
C ASP A 89 -8.08 15.78 2.41
N TRP A 90 -7.44 16.50 1.49
CA TRP A 90 -7.08 17.90 1.72
C TRP A 90 -7.06 18.69 0.42
N HIS A 91 -8.25 18.87 -0.15
CA HIS A 91 -8.43 19.36 -1.52
C HIS A 91 -8.51 20.90 -1.60
N PRO A 92 -7.80 21.55 -2.52
CA PRO A 92 -8.03 22.96 -2.81
C PRO A 92 -9.46 23.18 -3.35
N LEU A 93 -9.98 24.40 -3.24
CA LEU A 93 -11.36 24.71 -3.64
C LEU A 93 -11.65 24.41 -5.12
N ASP A 94 -10.63 24.51 -5.98
CA ASP A 94 -10.69 24.30 -7.43
C ASP A 94 -10.28 22.88 -7.88
N HIS A 95 -10.28 21.91 -6.95
CA HIS A 95 -9.84 20.54 -7.21
C HIS A 95 -10.64 19.84 -8.33
N ILE A 96 -9.94 19.05 -9.15
CA ILE A 96 -10.41 18.36 -10.35
C ILE A 96 -11.51 17.32 -10.07
N SER A 97 -11.53 16.77 -8.86
CA SER A 97 -12.50 15.74 -8.48
C SER A 97 -13.89 16.31 -8.18
N PHE A 98 -14.04 17.64 -8.02
CA PHE A 98 -15.31 18.24 -7.67
C PHE A 98 -16.20 18.45 -8.89
N VAL A 99 -17.45 17.97 -8.81
CA VAL A 99 -18.46 18.12 -9.86
C VAL A 99 -18.71 19.61 -10.17
N GLU A 100 -18.61 20.46 -9.15
CA GLU A 100 -18.74 21.91 -9.26
C GLU A 100 -17.64 22.51 -10.14
N ASN A 101 -16.47 21.88 -10.22
CA ASN A 101 -15.30 22.39 -10.94
C ASN A 101 -15.12 21.80 -12.33
N VAL A 102 -16.00 20.92 -12.81
CA VAL A 102 -15.83 20.26 -14.13
C VAL A 102 -15.68 21.28 -15.26
N HIS A 103 -16.43 22.38 -15.19
CA HIS A 103 -16.42 23.45 -16.19
C HIS A 103 -15.12 24.28 -16.21
N THR A 104 -14.25 24.14 -15.21
CA THR A 104 -12.98 24.89 -15.11
C THR A 104 -11.88 24.28 -15.97
N ARG A 105 -12.05 23.04 -16.42
CA ARG A 105 -11.07 22.28 -17.21
C ARG A 105 -11.70 21.79 -18.50
N LYS A 106 -10.88 21.64 -19.54
CA LYS A 106 -11.34 21.16 -20.83
C LYS A 106 -11.53 19.65 -20.80
N LEU A 107 -12.72 19.18 -21.16
CA LEU A 107 -13.02 17.77 -21.34
C LEU A 107 -12.38 17.25 -22.64
N ALA A 108 -11.82 16.05 -22.58
CA ALA A 108 -11.26 15.37 -23.73
C ALA A 108 -12.37 14.92 -24.68
N SER A 109 -12.07 14.86 -25.98
CA SER A 109 -13.03 14.49 -27.03
C SER A 109 -13.62 13.08 -26.90
N ASP A 110 -12.97 12.20 -26.13
CA ASP A 110 -13.42 10.83 -25.81
C ASP A 110 -14.00 10.70 -24.39
N SER A 111 -14.20 11.80 -23.68
CA SER A 111 -15.06 11.82 -22.49
C SER A 111 -16.51 11.53 -22.90
N LYS A 112 -17.22 10.69 -22.12
CA LYS A 112 -18.64 10.41 -22.38
C LYS A 112 -19.54 11.62 -22.14
N ILE A 113 -19.11 12.49 -21.23
CA ILE A 113 -19.79 13.75 -20.94
C ILE A 113 -19.14 14.82 -21.80
N GLU A 114 -19.94 15.43 -22.68
CA GLU A 114 -19.51 16.50 -23.58
C GLU A 114 -19.78 17.90 -23.00
N ASP A 115 -20.88 18.05 -22.26
CA ASP A 115 -21.30 19.30 -21.63
C ASP A 115 -21.00 19.25 -20.12
N PRO A 116 -19.99 20.02 -19.62
CA PRO A 116 -19.66 20.08 -18.20
C PRO A 116 -20.84 20.37 -17.28
N ASN A 117 -21.85 21.12 -17.74
CA ASN A 117 -22.99 21.51 -16.92
C ASN A 117 -23.97 20.36 -16.68
N LYS A 118 -23.80 19.23 -17.39
CA LYS A 118 -24.63 18.02 -17.23
C LYS A 118 -23.94 16.95 -16.40
N ALA A 119 -22.68 17.17 -16.01
CA ALA A 119 -21.94 16.23 -15.18
C ALA A 119 -22.60 16.08 -13.81
N SER A 120 -22.69 14.84 -13.33
CA SER A 120 -23.30 14.49 -12.05
C SER A 120 -22.29 13.81 -11.14
N VAL A 121 -22.58 13.85 -9.83
CA VAL A 121 -21.82 13.12 -8.81
C VAL A 121 -21.75 11.63 -9.17
N ARG A 122 -20.56 11.03 -8.99
CA ARG A 122 -20.17 9.65 -9.30
C ARG A 122 -20.06 9.30 -10.79
N GLU A 123 -20.21 10.27 -11.69
CA GLU A 123 -19.87 10.04 -13.10
C GLU A 123 -18.36 10.12 -13.34
N VAL A 124 -17.92 9.47 -14.42
CA VAL A 124 -16.53 9.50 -14.87
C VAL A 124 -16.40 10.47 -16.03
N VAL A 125 -15.50 11.45 -15.90
CA VAL A 125 -15.09 12.36 -16.96
C VAL A 125 -13.64 12.11 -17.33
N ILE A 126 -13.27 12.55 -18.53
CA ILE A 126 -11.88 12.56 -18.98
C ILE A 126 -11.48 13.99 -19.30
N PHE A 127 -10.52 14.54 -18.55
CA PHE A 127 -9.95 15.86 -18.82
C PHE A 127 -8.79 15.77 -19.82
N GLU A 128 -8.66 16.80 -20.65
CA GLU A 128 -7.48 16.97 -21.50
C GLU A 128 -6.21 17.16 -20.65
N GLY A 129 -5.07 16.72 -21.19
CA GLY A 129 -3.79 16.76 -20.50
C GLY A 129 -2.90 17.96 -20.84
N PRO A 130 -1.61 17.92 -20.44
CA PRO A 130 -0.89 16.75 -19.91
C PRO A 130 -0.86 16.66 -18.36
N PRO A 131 -1.09 15.48 -17.74
CA PRO A 131 -1.52 14.22 -18.35
C PRO A 131 -3.04 14.19 -18.58
N LYS A 132 -3.46 13.38 -19.55
CA LYS A 132 -4.87 13.07 -19.73
C LYS A 132 -5.37 12.29 -18.52
N THR A 133 -6.44 12.78 -17.88
CA THR A 133 -6.87 12.28 -16.57
C THR A 133 -8.32 11.84 -16.62
N GLU A 134 -8.55 10.56 -16.33
CA GLU A 134 -9.88 10.02 -16.05
C GLU A 134 -10.16 10.25 -14.57
N GLN A 135 -11.33 10.82 -14.24
CA GLN A 135 -11.68 11.26 -12.91
C GLN A 135 -13.13 10.91 -12.59
N ILE A 136 -13.36 10.32 -11.41
CA ILE A 136 -14.70 10.17 -10.83
C ILE A 136 -15.05 11.49 -10.15
N LEU A 137 -16.24 12.01 -10.42
CA LEU A 137 -16.68 13.27 -9.82
C LEU A 137 -17.35 13.06 -8.47
N TRP A 138 -17.05 13.95 -7.54
CA TRP A 138 -17.56 13.98 -6.17
C TRP A 138 -18.15 15.36 -5.89
N PRO A 139 -19.08 15.53 -4.94
CA PRO A 139 -19.38 16.87 -4.43
C PRO A 139 -18.13 17.48 -3.82
N ALA A 140 -18.04 18.81 -3.72
CA ALA A 140 -16.97 19.45 -2.96
C ALA A 140 -16.91 18.91 -1.52
N HIS A 141 -15.76 18.38 -1.13
CA HIS A 141 -15.54 17.72 0.17
C HIS A 141 -14.10 17.89 0.60
N CYS A 142 -13.86 17.80 1.90
CA CYS A 142 -12.55 17.91 2.52
C CYS A 142 -11.74 19.11 2.00
N VAL A 143 -12.43 20.23 1.75
CA VAL A 143 -11.80 21.46 1.28
C VAL A 143 -10.83 21.96 2.35
N GLN A 144 -9.65 22.40 1.94
CA GLN A 144 -8.60 22.85 2.88
C GLN A 144 -9.16 23.89 3.85
N GLU A 145 -8.85 23.69 5.13
CA GLU A 145 -9.23 24.57 6.25
C GLU A 145 -10.75 24.69 6.50
N SER A 146 -11.57 23.85 5.85
CA SER A 146 -13.00 23.76 6.14
C SER A 146 -13.29 22.81 7.31
N TRP A 147 -14.46 22.95 7.94
CA TRP A 147 -14.92 22.00 8.94
C TRP A 147 -14.97 20.56 8.40
N GLY A 148 -15.34 20.39 7.14
CA GLY A 148 -15.47 19.08 6.49
C GLY A 148 -14.14 18.32 6.41
N SER A 149 -13.01 19.03 6.32
CA SER A 149 -11.67 18.45 6.26
C SER A 149 -11.04 18.19 7.63
N GLU A 150 -11.65 18.61 8.73
CA GLU A 150 -11.19 18.26 10.06
C GLU A 150 -11.43 16.76 10.35
N LEU A 151 -10.52 16.15 11.13
CA LEU A 151 -10.76 14.82 11.70
C LEU A 151 -11.99 14.86 12.61
N HIS A 152 -12.72 13.75 12.68
CA HIS A 152 -13.90 13.64 13.52
C HIS A 152 -13.55 13.98 14.98
N LYS A 153 -14.35 14.85 15.62
CA LYS A 153 -14.09 15.37 16.97
C LYS A 153 -13.87 14.30 18.04
N ASP A 154 -14.49 13.13 17.88
CA ASP A 154 -14.42 12.03 18.84
C ASP A 154 -13.29 11.03 18.53
N LEU A 155 -12.60 11.19 17.39
CA LEU A 155 -11.40 10.43 17.09
C LEU A 155 -10.25 10.95 17.96
N LYS A 156 -9.59 10.05 18.67
CA LYS A 156 -8.38 10.38 19.43
C LYS A 156 -7.25 10.67 18.45
N VAL A 157 -6.63 11.84 18.62
CA VAL A 157 -5.42 12.23 17.90
C VAL A 157 -4.30 12.38 18.91
N LEU A 158 -3.17 11.71 18.66
CA LEU A 158 -2.00 11.80 19.54
C LEU A 158 -1.29 13.15 19.35
N GLU A 159 -0.68 13.69 20.41
CA GLU A 159 0.01 14.98 20.39
C GLU A 159 1.13 15.04 19.33
N ASN A 160 1.83 13.93 19.12
CA ASN A 160 2.88 13.77 18.12
C ASN A 160 2.40 12.99 16.87
N ALA A 161 1.11 13.09 16.55
CA ALA A 161 0.52 12.42 15.39
C ALA A 161 1.24 12.80 14.10
N ILE A 162 1.50 11.80 13.26
CA ILE A 162 1.99 12.00 11.91
C ILE A 162 0.79 12.19 11.01
N ILE A 163 0.62 13.39 10.49
CA ILE A 163 -0.47 13.76 9.59
C ILE A 163 0.02 13.79 8.16
N ILE A 164 -0.66 13.08 7.27
CA ILE A 164 -0.38 13.01 5.84
C ILE A 164 -1.57 13.57 5.06
N HIS A 165 -1.39 14.75 4.48
CA HIS A 165 -2.36 15.30 3.55
C HIS A 165 -2.20 14.65 2.17
N LYS A 166 -3.33 14.29 1.55
CA LYS A 166 -3.42 13.81 0.17
C LYS A 166 -4.45 14.63 -0.61
N GLY A 167 -4.43 14.54 -1.94
CA GLY A 167 -5.37 15.26 -2.81
C GLY A 167 -5.11 16.77 -2.88
N CYS A 168 -3.91 17.23 -2.52
CA CYS A 168 -3.60 18.67 -2.49
C CYS A 168 -3.30 19.28 -3.86
N ASN A 169 -3.08 18.46 -4.88
CA ASN A 169 -2.83 18.94 -6.24
C ASN A 169 -4.19 19.23 -6.91
N PRO A 170 -4.49 20.47 -7.34
CA PRO A 170 -5.77 20.78 -7.95
C PRO A 170 -6.07 19.93 -9.19
N ASP A 171 -5.06 19.45 -9.92
CA ASP A 171 -5.23 18.75 -11.20
C ASP A 171 -5.09 17.22 -11.10
N LEU A 172 -4.78 16.68 -9.92
CA LEU A 172 -4.60 15.25 -9.71
C LEU A 172 -5.15 14.82 -8.36
N ASP A 173 -6.16 13.96 -8.43
CA ASP A 173 -6.75 13.33 -7.26
C ASP A 173 -5.86 12.21 -6.68
N SER A 174 -6.06 11.89 -5.41
CA SER A 174 -5.22 10.96 -4.64
C SER A 174 -6.04 10.20 -3.60
N TYR A 175 -6.49 9.00 -3.95
CA TYR A 175 -7.14 8.12 -2.98
C TYR A 175 -6.15 7.46 -2.02
N SER A 176 -4.97 7.09 -2.53
CA SER A 176 -3.93 6.46 -1.73
C SER A 176 -3.24 7.49 -0.85
N ALA A 177 -2.95 7.13 0.40
CA ALA A 177 -2.10 7.93 1.27
C ALA A 177 -0.62 7.93 0.86
N PHE A 178 -0.23 7.15 -0.16
CA PHE A 178 1.14 7.07 -0.67
C PHE A 178 1.37 7.87 -1.96
N PHE A 179 0.45 7.78 -2.91
CA PHE A 179 0.62 8.31 -4.26
C PHE A 179 -0.68 8.94 -4.77
N ASP A 180 -0.55 9.89 -5.69
CA ASP A 180 -1.70 10.30 -6.49
C ASP A 180 -2.19 9.18 -7.41
N ASN A 181 -3.40 9.31 -7.95
CA ASN A 181 -4.07 8.29 -8.76
C ASN A 181 -3.31 7.94 -10.06
N LYS A 182 -2.37 8.79 -10.50
CA LYS A 182 -1.50 8.54 -11.67
C LYS A 182 -0.08 8.10 -11.27
N LYS A 183 0.23 8.03 -9.97
CA LYS A 183 1.55 7.79 -9.39
C LYS A 183 2.63 8.74 -9.91
N LEU A 184 2.27 9.99 -10.21
CA LEU A 184 3.22 11.02 -10.66
C LEU A 184 3.87 11.74 -9.47
N GLY A 185 3.08 11.98 -8.43
CA GLY A 185 3.45 12.50 -7.14
C GLY A 185 3.36 11.43 -6.06
N HIS A 186 4.10 11.67 -4.97
CA HIS A 186 4.11 10.83 -3.78
C HIS A 186 3.97 11.71 -2.54
N THR A 187 3.30 11.18 -1.53
CA THR A 187 3.31 11.77 -0.19
C THR A 187 4.61 11.40 0.54
N LYS A 188 4.80 11.95 1.74
CA LYS A 188 5.95 11.59 2.60
C LYS A 188 5.74 10.27 3.37
N LEU A 189 4.58 9.62 3.24
CA LEU A 189 4.24 8.48 4.08
C LEU A 189 5.22 7.31 3.91
N GLU A 190 5.61 6.97 2.68
CA GLU A 190 6.59 5.89 2.47
C GLU A 190 7.90 6.22 3.18
N GLU A 191 8.46 7.41 2.95
CA GLU A 191 9.73 7.82 3.53
C GLU A 191 9.70 7.73 5.07
N ILE A 192 8.64 8.23 5.68
CA ILE A 192 8.44 8.21 7.13
C ILE A 192 8.40 6.78 7.67
N LEU A 193 7.59 5.90 7.05
CA LEU A 193 7.47 4.50 7.47
C LEU A 193 8.79 3.74 7.29
N ARG A 194 9.52 3.99 6.20
CA ARG A 194 10.83 3.38 5.93
C ARG A 194 11.88 3.81 6.93
N ASN A 195 11.96 5.11 7.22
CA ASN A 195 12.92 5.67 8.17
C ASN A 195 12.67 5.14 9.59
N ALA A 196 11.41 4.95 9.98
CA ALA A 196 11.05 4.31 11.24
C ALA A 196 11.28 2.78 11.25
N ASN A 197 11.66 2.19 10.11
CA ASN A 197 11.77 0.77 9.88
C ASN A 197 10.47 0.04 10.19
N ILE A 198 9.32 0.54 9.73
CA ILE A 198 8.05 -0.17 9.85
C ILE A 198 8.04 -1.39 8.90
N GLN A 199 7.54 -2.52 9.40
CA GLN A 199 7.28 -3.72 8.60
C GLN A 199 5.78 -3.98 8.45
N ASP A 200 5.05 -3.89 9.57
CA ASP A 200 3.61 -4.13 9.63
C ASP A 200 2.86 -2.82 9.55
N LEU A 201 2.03 -2.68 8.53
CA LEU A 201 1.14 -1.56 8.38
C LEU A 201 -0.30 -2.04 8.58
N TYR A 202 -0.88 -1.63 9.71
CA TYR A 202 -2.28 -1.85 10.04
C TYR A 202 -3.07 -0.67 9.48
N ILE A 203 -4.03 -0.92 8.61
CA ILE A 203 -4.79 0.10 7.88
C ILE A 203 -6.26 -0.01 8.26
N CYS A 204 -6.89 1.13 8.51
CA CYS A 204 -8.31 1.27 8.85
C CYS A 204 -8.83 2.63 8.41
N GLY A 205 -10.14 2.86 8.49
CA GLY A 205 -10.75 4.17 8.20
C GLY A 205 -11.77 4.12 7.07
N ILE A 206 -11.88 5.21 6.31
CA ILE A 206 -12.95 5.46 5.34
C ILE A 206 -12.36 5.93 3.99
N ALA A 207 -12.91 5.59 2.84
CA ALA A 207 -13.85 4.50 2.60
C ALA A 207 -13.09 3.18 2.34
N THR A 208 -13.59 2.06 2.88
CA THR A 208 -13.01 0.72 2.72
C THR A 208 -12.67 0.41 1.25
N ASP A 209 -13.58 0.72 0.34
CA ASP A 209 -13.53 0.41 -1.10
C ASP A 209 -12.92 1.51 -1.98
N VAL A 210 -12.44 2.61 -1.39
CA VAL A 210 -11.82 3.73 -2.12
C VAL A 210 -10.42 4.04 -1.56
N CYS A 211 -10.32 4.94 -0.58
CA CYS A 211 -9.04 5.39 -0.02
C CYS A 211 -8.31 4.28 0.72
N VAL A 212 -9.03 3.48 1.52
CA VAL A 212 -8.46 2.35 2.24
C VAL A 212 -8.03 1.24 1.28
N ALA A 213 -8.82 0.95 0.25
CA ALA A 213 -8.47 -0.01 -0.79
C ALA A 213 -7.19 0.38 -1.54
N SER A 214 -7.14 1.63 -2.00
CA SER A 214 -6.01 2.18 -2.75
C SER A 214 -4.73 2.22 -1.91
N THR A 215 -4.85 2.70 -0.66
CA THR A 215 -3.75 2.74 0.31
C THR A 215 -3.24 1.33 0.65
N SER A 216 -4.15 0.38 0.86
CA SER A 216 -3.78 -1.02 1.14
C SER A 216 -3.07 -1.67 -0.04
N LYS A 217 -3.55 -1.41 -1.26
CA LYS A 217 -2.91 -1.89 -2.48
C LYS A 217 -1.49 -1.34 -2.62
N ASP A 218 -1.31 -0.03 -2.47
CA ASP A 218 0.00 0.59 -2.60
C ASP A 218 0.96 0.17 -1.49
N ALA A 219 0.49 0.00 -0.25
CA ALA A 219 1.28 -0.56 0.83
C ALA A 219 1.85 -1.95 0.48
N MET A 220 1.02 -2.82 -0.11
CA MET A 220 1.44 -4.15 -0.57
C MET A 220 2.41 -4.07 -1.75
N ASP A 221 2.17 -3.19 -2.73
CA ASP A 221 3.07 -2.97 -3.87
C ASP A 221 4.46 -2.49 -3.40
N LEU A 222 4.48 -1.64 -2.37
CA LEU A 222 5.69 -1.19 -1.66
C LEU A 222 6.30 -2.29 -0.77
N GLY A 223 5.67 -3.45 -0.62
CA GLY A 223 6.19 -4.57 0.16
C GLY A 223 6.08 -4.39 1.67
N PHE A 224 5.23 -3.47 2.15
CA PHE A 224 4.79 -3.50 3.55
C PHE A 224 3.90 -4.72 3.78
N ARG A 225 4.05 -5.34 4.95
CA ARG A 225 3.12 -6.38 5.39
C ARG A 225 1.83 -5.68 5.79
N THR A 226 0.80 -5.86 4.98
CA THR A 226 -0.41 -5.04 5.05
C THR A 226 -1.53 -5.81 5.75
N ILE A 227 -2.09 -5.21 6.79
CA ILE A 227 -3.19 -5.76 7.58
C ILE A 227 -4.34 -4.75 7.52
N LEU A 228 -5.43 -5.11 6.86
CA LEU A 228 -6.65 -4.32 6.80
C LEU A 228 -7.59 -4.71 7.95
N MET A 229 -8.09 -3.72 8.66
CA MET A 229 -8.93 -3.87 9.84
C MET A 229 -10.41 -3.75 9.48
N GLU A 230 -11.11 -4.88 9.45
CA GLU A 230 -12.48 -4.96 8.95
C GLU A 230 -13.45 -4.13 9.80
N ASP A 231 -13.47 -4.35 11.12
CA ASP A 231 -14.39 -3.67 12.04
C ASP A 231 -14.05 -2.19 12.26
N CYS A 232 -12.83 -1.78 11.90
CA CYS A 232 -12.36 -0.39 11.98
C CYS A 232 -12.44 0.34 10.63
N SER A 233 -13.11 -0.23 9.63
CA SER A 233 -13.29 0.41 8.32
C SER A 233 -14.76 0.41 7.92
N ARG A 234 -15.18 1.44 7.18
CA ARG A 234 -16.51 1.53 6.59
C ARG A 234 -16.43 2.02 5.15
N GLY A 235 -17.28 1.51 4.27
CA GLY A 235 -17.24 1.74 2.83
C GLY A 235 -18.57 2.16 2.23
N ILE A 236 -18.57 2.30 0.91
CA ILE A 236 -19.66 2.89 0.13
C ILE A 236 -20.52 1.81 -0.51
N ASP A 237 -19.90 0.77 -1.08
CA ASP A 237 -20.58 -0.28 -1.83
C ASP A 237 -20.19 -1.68 -1.35
N ASN A 238 -21.18 -2.52 -1.06
CA ASN A 238 -20.96 -3.85 -0.48
C ASN A 238 -20.10 -4.76 -1.38
N ASP A 239 -20.31 -4.77 -2.69
CA ASP A 239 -19.56 -5.63 -3.60
C ASP A 239 -18.10 -5.15 -3.69
N ASN A 240 -17.87 -3.84 -3.77
CA ASN A 240 -16.51 -3.28 -3.79
C ASN A 240 -15.77 -3.45 -2.45
N ILE A 241 -16.49 -3.41 -1.31
CA ILE A 241 -15.93 -3.73 0.01
C ILE A 241 -15.43 -5.18 0.03
N GLN A 242 -16.27 -6.14 -0.38
CA GLN A 242 -15.89 -7.55 -0.42
C GLN A 242 -14.76 -7.82 -1.42
N GLN A 243 -14.77 -7.11 -2.55
CA GLN A 243 -13.68 -7.16 -3.53
C GLN A 243 -12.39 -6.63 -2.93
N THR A 244 -12.42 -5.55 -2.15
CA THR A 244 -11.25 -5.01 -1.45
C THR A 244 -10.67 -6.03 -0.48
N PHE A 245 -11.50 -6.65 0.36
CA PHE A 245 -11.04 -7.70 1.27
C PHE A 245 -10.42 -8.88 0.54
N SER A 246 -11.03 -9.28 -0.58
CA SER A 246 -10.52 -10.36 -1.43
C SER A 246 -9.19 -9.99 -2.08
N ASN A 247 -9.04 -8.75 -2.55
CA ASN A 247 -7.81 -8.23 -3.15
C ASN A 247 -6.67 -8.20 -2.13
N VAL A 248 -6.92 -7.75 -0.90
CA VAL A 248 -5.92 -7.76 0.18
C VAL A 248 -5.48 -9.18 0.48
N LYS A 249 -6.42 -10.12 0.64
CA LYS A 249 -6.11 -11.54 0.92
C LYS A 249 -5.31 -12.19 -0.23
N THR A 250 -5.74 -12.00 -1.48
CA THR A 250 -5.05 -12.52 -2.67
C THR A 250 -3.68 -11.87 -2.86
N GLY A 251 -3.55 -10.59 -2.49
CA GLY A 251 -2.28 -9.84 -2.44
C GLY A 251 -1.33 -10.29 -1.32
N ARG A 252 -1.71 -11.29 -0.51
CA ARG A 252 -0.98 -11.81 0.66
C ARG A 252 -0.89 -10.83 1.82
N GLY A 253 -1.77 -9.82 1.83
CA GLY A 253 -2.13 -9.10 3.05
C GLY A 253 -3.11 -9.91 3.90
N MET A 254 -3.54 -9.33 5.00
CA MET A 254 -4.53 -9.92 5.90
C MET A 254 -5.73 -8.98 6.08
N VAL A 255 -6.91 -9.56 6.24
CA VAL A 255 -8.10 -8.85 6.72
C VAL A 255 -8.50 -9.51 8.02
N LEU A 256 -8.65 -8.72 9.09
CA LEU A 256 -8.95 -9.24 10.42
C LEU A 256 -9.72 -8.24 11.28
N HIS A 257 -10.33 -8.78 12.33
CA HIS A 257 -11.00 -8.00 13.37
C HIS A 257 -9.98 -7.45 14.38
N SER A 258 -10.23 -6.24 14.90
CA SER A 258 -9.34 -5.48 15.78
C SER A 258 -8.93 -6.21 17.06
N SER A 259 -9.79 -7.09 17.55
CA SER A 259 -9.54 -7.95 18.72
C SER A 259 -8.28 -8.82 18.59
N LEU A 260 -7.83 -9.12 17.37
CA LEU A 260 -6.66 -9.95 17.10
C LEU A 260 -5.34 -9.17 17.02
N VAL A 261 -5.39 -7.84 16.97
CA VAL A 261 -4.21 -7.00 16.69
C VAL A 261 -3.21 -7.00 17.84
N LYS A 262 -3.67 -6.82 19.08
CA LYS A 262 -2.79 -6.69 20.25
C LYS A 262 -1.79 -7.84 20.40
N PRO A 263 -2.19 -9.12 20.35
CA PRO A 263 -1.21 -10.22 20.44
C PRO A 263 -0.27 -10.26 19.23
N MET A 264 -0.70 -9.83 18.04
CA MET A 264 0.15 -9.76 16.84
C MET A 264 1.26 -8.71 17.02
N VAL A 265 0.90 -7.48 17.41
CA VAL A 265 1.86 -6.39 17.66
C VAL A 265 2.84 -6.76 18.78
N GLN A 266 2.34 -7.31 19.90
CA GLN A 266 3.19 -7.70 21.04
C GLN A 266 4.04 -8.95 20.84
N GLY A 267 3.78 -9.68 19.76
CA GLY A 267 4.53 -10.87 19.43
C GLY A 267 4.17 -12.17 20.06
N ARG A 268 2.94 -12.23 20.56
CA ARG A 268 2.31 -13.44 21.07
C ARG A 268 1.56 -14.22 19.98
N ASP A 269 1.25 -13.55 18.85
CA ASP A 269 0.67 -14.15 17.66
C ASP A 269 1.53 -13.81 16.42
N ARG A 270 1.89 -14.83 15.64
CA ARG A 270 2.82 -14.75 14.51
C ARG A 270 2.18 -15.41 13.31
N ARG A 271 1.52 -14.58 12.50
CA ARG A 271 0.81 -15.03 11.30
C ARG A 271 1.78 -15.49 10.23
N LEU A 272 1.61 -16.73 9.79
CA LEU A 272 2.53 -17.40 8.87
C LEU A 272 2.45 -16.77 7.47
N GLU A 273 1.28 -16.24 7.10
CA GLU A 273 0.99 -15.50 5.87
C GLU A 273 1.88 -14.27 5.75
N LEU A 274 1.95 -13.46 6.81
CA LEU A 274 2.82 -12.28 6.88
C LEU A 274 4.30 -12.67 6.84
N GLY A 275 4.65 -13.80 7.47
CA GLY A 275 6.00 -14.34 7.38
C GLY A 275 6.35 -14.76 5.96
N TYR A 276 5.46 -15.47 5.28
CA TYR A 276 5.66 -15.92 3.90
C TYR A 276 5.75 -14.75 2.92
N GLN A 277 4.91 -13.72 3.08
CA GLN A 277 4.98 -12.51 2.28
C GLN A 277 6.35 -11.83 2.39
N LEU A 278 6.89 -11.68 3.60
CA LEU A 278 8.24 -11.12 3.76
C LEU A 278 9.34 -12.00 3.15
N ALA A 279 9.18 -13.33 3.18
CA ALA A 279 10.12 -14.22 2.51
C ALA A 279 10.11 -13.98 0.98
N ILE A 280 8.93 -13.82 0.37
CA ILE A 280 8.81 -13.48 -1.06
C ILE A 280 9.47 -12.13 -1.36
N GLU A 281 9.30 -11.12 -0.50
CA GLU A 281 9.98 -9.84 -0.66
C GLU A 281 11.51 -9.97 -0.52
N CYS A 282 11.99 -10.83 0.37
CA CYS A 282 13.41 -11.15 0.49
C CYS A 282 13.95 -11.81 -0.79
N ARG A 283 13.19 -12.72 -1.43
CA ARG A 283 13.57 -13.39 -2.68
C ARG A 283 13.95 -12.40 -3.77
N LYS A 284 13.25 -11.26 -3.89
CA LYS A 284 13.55 -10.21 -4.87
C LYS A 284 14.96 -9.62 -4.72
N LYS A 285 15.58 -9.78 -3.55
CA LYS A 285 16.92 -9.25 -3.21
C LYS A 285 18.00 -10.33 -3.22
N ILE A 286 17.64 -11.56 -3.60
CA ILE A 286 18.54 -12.71 -3.58
C ILE A 286 18.92 -13.07 -5.01
N LEU A 287 20.23 -13.16 -5.28
CA LEU A 287 20.74 -13.76 -6.50
C LEU A 287 21.03 -15.25 -6.27
N TYR A 288 20.38 -16.09 -7.06
CA TYR A 288 20.46 -17.56 -7.01
C TYR A 288 21.44 -18.12 -8.05
N CYS A 289 22.09 -19.23 -7.71
CA CYS A 289 22.90 -20.03 -8.64
C CYS A 289 22.04 -20.53 -9.83
N PRO A 290 22.56 -20.62 -11.07
CA PRO A 290 21.78 -21.11 -12.22
C PRO A 290 21.08 -22.46 -12.00
N LYS A 291 21.71 -23.37 -11.25
CA LYS A 291 21.17 -24.71 -10.93
C LYS A 291 20.01 -24.68 -9.91
N ASN A 292 19.83 -23.57 -9.21
CA ASN A 292 18.75 -23.40 -8.22
C ASN A 292 17.42 -23.14 -8.94
N LYS A 293 16.33 -23.79 -8.49
CA LYS A 293 14.98 -23.59 -9.06
C LYS A 293 14.48 -22.14 -8.96
N ASN A 294 14.98 -21.37 -8.00
CA ASN A 294 14.67 -19.96 -7.82
C ASN A 294 15.49 -19.03 -8.74
N SER A 295 16.43 -19.54 -9.54
CA SER A 295 17.17 -18.74 -10.53
C SER A 295 16.28 -18.08 -11.58
N LYS A 296 15.08 -18.64 -11.82
CA LYS A 296 14.02 -18.02 -12.64
C LYS A 296 13.54 -16.66 -12.11
N PHE A 297 13.82 -16.34 -10.85
CA PHE A 297 13.50 -15.06 -10.22
C PHE A 297 14.70 -14.11 -10.15
N ASN A 298 15.88 -14.51 -10.64
CA ASN A 298 16.99 -13.59 -10.76
C ASN A 298 16.57 -12.45 -11.70
N SER A 299 16.68 -11.22 -11.23
CA SER A 299 16.52 -10.05 -12.08
C SER A 299 17.54 -10.10 -13.22
N VAL A 300 17.07 -9.92 -14.46
CA VAL A 300 17.96 -9.77 -15.62
C VAL A 300 18.79 -8.50 -15.37
N PRO A 301 20.13 -8.56 -15.44
CA PRO A 301 20.94 -7.35 -15.33
C PRO A 301 20.51 -6.39 -16.43
N VAL A 302 20.14 -5.16 -16.07
CA VAL A 302 19.80 -4.10 -16.99
C VAL A 302 20.86 -3.00 -16.91
N ASP A 303 21.12 -2.29 -18.01
CA ASP A 303 21.98 -1.11 -18.01
C ASP A 303 21.29 0.08 -17.30
N ASP A 304 22.00 1.20 -17.14
CA ASP A 304 21.48 2.43 -16.52
C ASP A 304 20.27 3.03 -17.27
N MET A 305 19.94 2.49 -18.45
CA MET A 305 18.81 2.86 -19.30
C MET A 305 17.70 1.78 -19.30
N GLY A 306 17.77 0.79 -18.41
CA GLY A 306 16.76 -0.25 -18.24
C GLY A 306 16.77 -1.34 -19.31
N ARG A 307 17.80 -1.43 -20.17
CA ARG A 307 17.88 -2.43 -21.24
C ARG A 307 18.58 -3.69 -20.76
N PRO A 308 18.09 -4.90 -21.11
CA PRO A 308 18.75 -6.16 -20.74
C PRO A 308 20.21 -6.20 -21.22
N LEU A 309 21.15 -6.40 -20.29
CA LEU A 309 22.54 -6.63 -20.61
C LEU A 309 22.66 -8.01 -21.28
N LYS A 310 23.26 -8.04 -22.48
CA LYS A 310 23.57 -9.31 -23.15
C LYS A 310 24.55 -10.11 -22.29
N PRO A 311 24.40 -11.45 -22.18
CA PRO A 311 25.38 -12.27 -21.50
C PRO A 311 26.75 -12.08 -22.13
N LEU A 312 27.76 -11.78 -21.31
CA LEU A 312 29.15 -11.82 -21.77
C LEU A 312 29.47 -13.23 -22.24
N PRO A 313 30.08 -13.43 -23.44
CA PRO A 313 30.51 -14.75 -23.86
C PRO A 313 31.46 -15.31 -22.81
N SER A 314 31.21 -16.55 -22.39
CA SER A 314 32.06 -17.28 -21.45
C SER A 314 33.48 -17.28 -21.99
N LYS A 315 34.43 -16.69 -21.24
CA LYS A 315 35.85 -16.84 -21.53
C LYS A 315 36.17 -18.34 -21.48
N GLU A 316 36.52 -18.91 -22.63
CA GLU A 316 37.09 -20.24 -22.73
C GLU A 316 38.30 -20.32 -21.78
N GLN A 317 38.32 -21.35 -20.93
CA GLN A 317 39.49 -21.66 -20.12
C GLN A 317 40.63 -22.10 -21.05
N PRO A 318 41.88 -21.63 -20.86
CA PRO A 318 43.00 -22.09 -21.66
C PRO A 318 43.22 -23.59 -21.45
N SER A 319 43.29 -24.33 -22.55
CA SER A 319 43.57 -25.77 -22.59
C SER A 319 44.93 -26.08 -21.96
N ASN A 320 44.93 -26.84 -20.87
CA ASN A 320 46.12 -27.51 -20.35
C ASN A 320 46.53 -28.63 -21.31
N ASN A 321 47.58 -28.42 -22.11
CA ASN A 321 48.26 -29.52 -22.80
C ASN A 321 49.09 -30.32 -21.78
N PRO A 322 48.99 -31.66 -21.75
CA PRO A 322 49.81 -32.49 -20.88
C PRO A 322 51.25 -32.56 -21.40
N ILE A 323 52.20 -32.40 -20.48
CA ILE A 323 53.63 -32.67 -20.70
C ILE A 323 53.79 -34.19 -20.76
N GLU A 324 54.19 -34.72 -21.91
CA GLU A 324 54.65 -36.10 -22.06
C GLU A 324 55.97 -36.28 -21.32
N THR A 325 55.98 -37.16 -20.33
CA THR A 325 57.18 -37.80 -19.80
C THR A 325 57.26 -39.21 -20.34
N THR A 326 58.27 -39.50 -21.17
CA THR A 326 58.80 -40.85 -21.37
C THR A 326 60.33 -40.80 -21.29
N ALA A 327 60.86 -41.83 -20.61
CA ALA A 327 62.24 -42.19 -20.32
C ALA A 327 63.35 -41.67 -21.24
#